data_AF-A0A9D8G4W9-F1
#
_entry.id   AF-A0A9D8G4W9-F1
#
_cell.length_a   1.000
_cell.length_b   1.000
_cell.length_c   1.000
_cell.angle_alpha   90.00
_cell.angle_beta   90.00
_cell.angle_gamma   90.00
#
_symmetry.space_group_name_H-M   'P 1'
#
loop_
_entity.id
_entity.type
_entity.pdbx_description
1 polymer ?
#
loop_
_entity_poly.entity_id
_entity_poly.type
_entity_poly.pdbx_seq_one_letter_code
_entity_poly.pdbx_strand_id
1 'polypeptide(L)' 'MNNSLDLTFQKASLDHLEHILQWLEEPHVREFWDNSLEHKEDIVVFMKGRKATSPYWDGIFDYWVGC' A
#
# COMPACT_ATOMS: atom_id res chain seq x y z
N MET A 1 -31.42 9.06 7.37
CA MET A 1 -30.09 9.44 7.88
C MET A 1 -29.12 9.14 6.76
N ASN A 2 -28.56 10.16 6.11
CA ASN A 2 -27.49 9.96 5.13
C ASN A 2 -26.21 9.70 5.92
N ASN A 3 -25.81 8.44 6.05
CA ASN A 3 -24.45 8.11 6.44
C ASN A 3 -23.56 8.39 5.22
N SER A 4 -23.13 9.63 5.04
CA SER A 4 -21.95 9.90 4.20
C SER A 4 -20.77 9.32 4.97
N LEU A 5 -20.24 8.20 4.49
CA LEU A 5 -18.89 7.77 4.87
C LEU A 5 -17.96 8.75 4.18
N ASP A 6 -17.52 9.77 4.92
CA ASP A 6 -16.53 10.73 4.44
C ASP A 6 -15.19 10.01 4.33
N LEU A 7 -15.01 9.31 3.21
CA LEU A 7 -13.77 8.62 2.87
C LEU A 7 -12.67 9.66 2.71
N THR A 8 -11.65 9.54 3.55
CA THR A 8 -10.45 10.38 3.46
C THR A 8 -9.28 9.54 3.00
N PHE A 9 -8.40 10.15 2.21
CA PHE A 9 -7.18 9.50 1.74
C PHE A 9 -5.98 10.16 2.38
N GLN A 10 -5.04 9.35 2.88
CA GLN A 10 -3.77 9.82 3.41
C GLN A 10 -2.61 9.00 2.85
N LYS A 11 -1.42 9.59 2.85
CA LYS A 11 -0.21 8.90 2.39
C LYS A 11 0.09 7.74 3.33
N ALA A 12 0.37 6.58 2.76
CA ALA A 12 0.71 5.39 3.53
C ALA A 12 1.98 5.62 4.36
N SER A 13 1.91 5.24 5.63
CA SER A 13 3.00 5.27 6.60
C SER A 13 3.21 3.87 7.18
N LEU A 14 4.28 3.69 7.95
CA LEU A 14 4.54 2.44 8.65
C LEU A 14 3.41 2.02 9.62
N ASP A 15 2.60 2.97 10.10
CA ASP A 15 1.45 2.70 10.97
C ASP A 15 0.36 1.88 10.24
N HIS A 16 0.37 1.91 8.90
CA HIS A 16 -0.58 1.20 8.04
C HIS A 16 -0.06 -0.14 7.53
N LEU A 17 1.22 -0.48 7.80
CA LEU A 17 1.89 -1.60 7.18
C LEU A 17 1.18 -2.93 7.47
N GLU A 18 0.80 -3.17 8.72
CA GLU A 18 0.11 -4.41 9.10
C GLU A 18 -1.20 -4.57 8.32
N HIS A 19 -1.98 -3.50 8.19
CA HIS A 19 -3.27 -3.54 7.50
C HIS A 19 -3.09 -3.80 6.00
N ILE A 20 -2.10 -3.16 5.38
CA ILE A 20 -1.80 -3.37 3.96
C ILE A 20 -1.31 -4.80 3.70
N LEU A 21 -0.47 -5.37 4.59
CA LEU A 21 -0.04 -6.75 4.46
C LEU A 21 -1.21 -7.73 4.63
N GLN A 22 -2.14 -7.47 5.54
CA GLN A 22 -3.37 -8.25 5.69
C GLN A 22 -4.24 -8.17 4.43
N TRP A 23 -4.41 -6.98 3.84
CA TRP A 23 -5.16 -6.83 2.59
C TRP A 23 -4.51 -7.58 1.42
N LEU A 24 -3.18 -7.56 1.33
CA LEU A 24 -2.46 -8.35 0.33
C LEU A 24 -2.66 -9.85 0.54
N GLU A 25 -2.98 -10.31 1.74
CA GLU A 25 -3.24 -11.72 2.03
C GLU A 25 -4.66 -12.17 1.67
N GLU A 26 -5.59 -11.23 1.47
CA GLU A 26 -6.96 -11.51 1.09
C GLU A 26 -7.04 -12.27 -0.26
N PRO A 27 -7.80 -13.37 -0.36
CA PRO A 27 -7.82 -14.22 -1.56
C PRO A 27 -8.12 -13.44 -2.85
N HIS A 28 -9.07 -12.50 -2.78
CA HIS A 28 -9.49 -11.69 -3.91
C HIS A 28 -8.46 -10.64 -4.32
N VAL A 29 -7.57 -10.21 -3.41
CA VAL A 29 -6.46 -9.32 -3.75
C VAL A 29 -5.32 -10.13 -4.35
N ARG A 30 -4.97 -11.26 -3.72
CA ARG A 30 -3.91 -12.18 -4.17
C ARG A 30 -4.10 -12.72 -5.58
N GLU A 31 -5.35 -12.83 -6.03
CA GLU A 31 -5.68 -13.29 -7.37
C GLU A 31 -5.15 -12.34 -8.46
N PHE A 32 -5.08 -11.03 -8.17
CA PHE A 32 -4.78 -10.00 -9.16
C PHE A 32 -3.53 -9.18 -8.84
N TRP A 33 -3.18 -9.04 -7.57
CA TRP A 33 -2.05 -8.23 -7.11
C TRP A 33 -0.83 -9.09 -6.82
N ASP A 34 0.35 -8.54 -7.12
CA ASP A 34 1.61 -9.14 -6.74
C ASP A 34 1.70 -9.25 -5.21
N ASN A 35 2.04 -10.43 -4.72
CA ASN A 35 2.23 -10.72 -3.30
C ASN A 35 3.63 -11.31 -3.01
N SER A 36 4.55 -11.11 -3.95
CA SER A 36 5.96 -11.45 -3.79
C SER A 36 6.57 -10.73 -2.59
N LEU A 37 7.62 -11.34 -2.03
CA LEU A 37 8.38 -10.70 -0.95
C LEU A 37 9.01 -9.38 -1.44
N GLU A 38 9.47 -9.34 -2.69
CA GLU A 38 10.05 -8.15 -3.33
C GLU A 38 9.06 -6.98 -3.36
N HIS A 39 7.80 -7.23 -3.73
CA HIS A 39 6.76 -6.20 -3.70
C HIS A 39 6.45 -5.72 -2.28
N LYS A 40 6.35 -6.63 -1.30
CA LYS A 40 6.16 -6.27 0.12
C LYS A 40 7.30 -5.41 0.65
N GLU A 41 8.54 -5.73 0.30
CA GLU A 41 9.71 -4.94 0.67
C GLU A 41 9.69 -3.56 0.01
N ASP A 42 9.26 -3.44 -1.25
CA ASP A 42 9.13 -2.16 -1.95
C ASP A 42 8.10 -1.24 -1.28
N ILE A 43 6.97 -1.79 -0.82
CA ILE A 43 5.96 -1.05 -0.04
C ILE A 43 6.59 -0.46 1.24
N VAL A 44 7.40 -1.23 1.96
CA VAL A 44 8.08 -0.76 3.18
C VAL A 44 9.10 0.34 2.86
N VAL A 45 9.87 0.18 1.79
CA VAL A 45 10.82 1.21 1.33
C VAL A 45 10.10 2.50 0.99
N PHE A 46 8.92 2.40 0.37
CA PHE A 46 8.09 3.55 0.04
C PHE A 46 7.57 4.26 1.30
N MET A 47 6.96 3.53 2.24
CA MET A 47 6.40 4.08 3.48
C MET A 47 7.43 4.81 4.35
N LYS A 48 8.72 4.46 4.22
CA LYS A 48 9.84 5.12 4.92
C LYS A 48 10.28 6.44 4.29
N GLY A 49 9.63 6.89 3.21
CA GLY A 49 10.05 8.08 2.45
C GLY A 49 11.26 7.76 1.58
N ARG A 50 11.01 6.97 0.53
CA ARG A 50 11.97 6.38 -0.43
C ARG A 50 13.23 7.23 -0.67
N LYS A 51 14.41 6.60 -0.51
CA LYS A 51 15.74 7.16 -0.88
C LYS A 51 16.46 6.40 -2.00
N ALA A 52 15.90 5.27 -2.46
CA ALA A 52 16.50 4.38 -3.45
C ALA A 52 15.50 4.08 -4.58
N THR A 53 16.00 3.90 -5.80
CA THR A 53 15.20 3.58 -6.99
C THR A 53 14.50 2.22 -6.84
N SER A 54 13.24 2.14 -7.28
CA SER A 54 12.51 0.87 -7.36
C SER A 54 12.86 0.11 -8.62
N PRO A 55 12.89 -1.22 -8.59
CA PRO A 55 12.69 -2.00 -9.81
C PRO A 55 11.24 -1.90 -10.33
N TYR A 56 10.26 -1.54 -9.50
CA TYR A 56 8.86 -1.34 -9.89
C TYR A 56 8.61 0.09 -10.38
N TRP A 57 8.33 0.20 -11.69
CA TRP A 57 7.84 1.44 -12.32
C TRP A 57 8.68 2.69 -12.04
N ASP A 58 10.00 2.53 -11.98
CA ASP A 58 11.00 3.60 -11.81
C ASP A 58 10.76 4.48 -10.56
N GLY A 59 10.03 3.94 -9.58
CA GLY A 59 9.71 4.63 -8.33
C GLY A 59 8.74 5.81 -8.43
N ILE A 60 7.91 5.88 -9.46
CA ILE A 60 7.01 7.02 -9.74
C ILE A 60 5.73 7.03 -8.87
N PHE A 61 5.40 5.94 -8.17
CA PHE A 61 4.12 5.82 -7.46
C PHE A 61 4.15 6.26 -6.01
N ASP A 62 3.01 6.80 -5.57
CA ASP A 62 2.68 7.01 -4.17
C ASP A 62 1.61 6.00 -3.68
N TYR A 63 1.80 5.45 -2.48
CA TYR A 63 0.78 4.64 -1.81
C TYR A 63 -0.10 5.52 -0.92
N TRP A 64 -1.41 5.34 -1.06
CA TRP A 64 -2.44 6.03 -0.31
C TRP A 64 -3.36 5.02 0.38
N VAL A 65 -3.81 5.35 1.57
CA VAL A 65 -4.75 4.55 2.36
C VAL A 65 -6.05 5.33 2.50
N GLY A 66 -7.16 4.67 2.24
CA GLY A 66 -8.50 5.18 2.49
C GLY A 66 -8.95 4.84 3.91
N CYS A 67 -9.50 5.81 4.64
CA CYS A 67 -10.01 5.70 6.00
C CYS A 67 -11.47 6.15 6.06
#